data_AF-A0A7J2X207-F1
#
_entry.id   AF-A0A7J2X207-F1
#
_cell.length_a   1.000
_cell.length_b   1.000
_cell.length_c   1.000
_cell.angle_alpha   90.00
_cell.angle_beta   90.00
_cell.angle_gamma   90.00
#
_symmetry.space_group_name_H-M   'P 1'
#
loop_
_entity.id
_entity.type
_entity.pdbx_description
1 polymer ?
#
loop_
_entity_poly.entity_id
_entity_poly.type
_entity_poly.pdbx_seq_one_letter_code
_entity_poly.pdbx_strand_id
1 'polypeptide(L)' 'MDIAKYTIHKVMKKAGAKKVSLEAAELLAKYLEKVAQDITRQAAKIAEESGRITIKEKDIRLVLEIRGEEI' A
#
# COMPACT_ATOMS: atom_id res chain seq x y z
N MET A 1 3.57 -4.81 12.69
CA MET A 1 4.00 -3.72 11.80
C MET A 1 5.13 -4.28 10.98
N ASP A 2 4.80 -4.62 9.75
CA ASP A 2 5.68 -5.23 8.76
C ASP A 2 6.39 -4.16 7.92
N ILE A 3 5.81 -2.96 7.81
CA ILE A 3 6.45 -1.78 7.22
C ILE A 3 7.30 -1.09 8.29
N ALA A 4 8.62 -1.15 8.12
CA ALA A 4 9.56 -0.51 9.04
C ALA A 4 9.45 1.02 9.02
N LYS A 5 9.25 1.63 10.19
CA LYS A 5 9.13 3.10 10.32
C LYS A 5 10.33 3.89 9.78
N TYR A 6 11.55 3.34 9.88
CA TYR A 6 12.74 4.00 9.31
C TYR A 6 12.73 4.03 7.77
N THR A 7 12.11 3.05 7.11
CA THR A 7 11.92 3.06 5.66
C THR A 7 10.97 4.18 5.26
N ILE A 8 9.84 4.30 5.96
CA ILE A 8 8.87 5.38 5.72
C ILE A 8 9.45 6.75 6.05
N HIS A 9 10.23 6.87 7.13
CA HIS A 9 10.94 8.10 7.44
C HIS A 9 11.84 8.56 6.28
N LYS A 10 12.61 7.64 5.68
CA LYS A 10 13.43 7.94 4.49
C LYS A 10 12.58 8.37 3.29
N VAL A 11 11.43 7.72 3.04
CA VAL A 11 10.49 8.11 1.98
C VAL A 11 9.98 9.53 2.21
N MET A 12 9.54 9.85 3.43
CA MET A 12 9.05 11.19 3.78
C MET A 12 10.13 12.26 3.61
N LYS A 13 11.39 11.96 3.98
CA LYS A 13 12.53 12.87 3.74
C LYS A 13 12.79 13.09 2.25
N LYS A 14 12.77 12.03 1.44
CA LYS A 14 12.92 12.11 -0.03
C LYS A 14 11.79 12.91 -0.68
N ALA A 15 10.58 12.87 -0.10
CA ALA A 15 9.44 13.68 -0.52
C ALA A 15 9.53 15.17 -0.10
N GLY A 16 10.64 15.61 0.52
CA GLY A 16 10.90 17.01 0.84
C GLY A 16 10.66 17.40 2.30
N ALA A 17 10.31 16.47 3.19
CA ALA A 17 10.14 16.79 4.60
C ALA A 17 11.48 17.14 5.26
N LYS A 18 11.63 18.37 5.78
CA LYS A 18 12.86 18.81 6.44
C LYS A 18 13.11 18.11 7.79
N LYS A 19 12.06 17.89 8.58
CA LYS A 19 12.09 17.13 9.85
C LYS A 19 10.88 16.21 9.90
N VAL A 20 11.08 15.00 10.43
CA VAL A 20 10.06 13.95 10.56
C VAL A 20 10.32 13.24 11.88
N SER A 21 9.32 13.16 12.75
CA SER A 21 9.42 12.38 13.99
C SER A 21 9.26 10.89 13.69
N LEU A 22 9.74 10.02 14.58
CA LEU A 22 9.62 8.58 14.38
C LEU A 22 8.16 8.12 14.52
N GLU A 23 7.37 8.81 15.34
CA GLU A 23 5.94 8.55 15.56
C GLU A 23 5.13 8.87 14.31
N ALA A 24 5.43 9.99 13.62
CA ALA A 24 4.78 10.33 12.36
C ALA A 24 5.07 9.28 11.27
N ALA A 25 6.32 8.82 11.17
CA ALA A 25 6.70 7.75 10.24
C ALA A 25 6.04 6.41 10.61
N GLU A 26 5.89 6.13 11.90
CA GLU A 26 5.20 4.93 12.39
C GLU A 26 3.70 4.96 12.07
N LEU A 27 3.04 6.11 12.26
CA LEU A 27 1.63 6.29 11.92
C LEU A 27 1.38 6.09 10.43
N LEU A 28 2.21 6.70 9.58
CA LEU A 28 2.09 6.55 8.14
C LEU A 28 2.35 5.09 7.71
N ALA A 29 3.32 4.41 8.32
CA ALA A 29 3.55 2.99 8.06
C ALA A 29 2.32 2.13 8.40
N LYS A 30 1.66 2.37 9.54
CA LYS A 30 0.39 1.68 9.92
C LYS A 30 -0.72 1.95 8.90
N TYR A 31 -0.84 3.19 8.43
CA TYR A 31 -1.83 3.54 7.41
C TYR A 31 -1.57 2.81 6.09
N LEU A 32 -0.32 2.80 5.62
CA LEU A 32 0.06 2.12 4.39
C LEU A 32 -0.13 0.60 4.46
N GLU A 33 0.13 -0.02 5.62
CA GLU A 33 -0.20 -1.44 5.85
C GLU A 33 -1.70 -1.71 5.66
N LYS A 34 -2.55 -0.85 6.23
CA LYS A 34 -4.00 -0.98 6.06
C LYS A 34 -4.42 -0.84 4.60
N VAL A 35 -3.88 0.17 3.90
CA VAL A 35 -4.14 0.36 2.45
C VAL A 35 -3.71 -0.87 1.65
N ALA A 36 -2.52 -1.41 1.92
CA ALA A 36 -2.03 -2.61 1.24
C ALA A 36 -2.94 -3.83 1.49
N GLN A 37 -3.42 -4.03 2.73
CA GLN A 37 -4.37 -5.09 3.05
C GLN A 37 -5.71 -4.90 2.33
N ASP A 38 -6.23 -3.67 2.28
CA ASP A 38 -7.51 -3.36 1.64
C ASP A 38 -7.45 -3.57 0.12
N ILE A 39 -6.35 -3.18 -0.53
CA ILE A 39 -6.09 -3.46 -1.95
C ILE A 39 -5.95 -4.98 -2.17
N THR A 40 -5.20 -5.67 -1.30
CA THR A 40 -4.97 -7.11 -1.42
C THR A 40 -6.27 -7.91 -1.33
N ARG A 41 -7.20 -7.56 -0.42
CA ARG A 41 -8.50 -8.25 -0.31
C ARG A 41 -9.33 -8.09 -1.58
N GLN A 42 -9.34 -6.90 -2.18
CA GLN A 42 -10.07 -6.66 -3.42
C GLN A 42 -9.44 -7.39 -4.60
N ALA A 43 -8.11 -7.36 -4.72
CA ALA A 43 -7.39 -8.06 -5.77
C ALA A 43 -7.51 -9.59 -5.65
N ALA A 44 -7.56 -10.11 -4.41
CA ALA A 44 -7.83 -11.52 -4.15
C ALA A 44 -9.22 -11.93 -4.66
N LYS A 45 -10.26 -11.12 -4.42
CA LYS A 45 -11.61 -11.36 -4.94
C LYS A 45 -11.64 -11.40 -6.46
N ILE A 46 -10.96 -10.47 -7.12
CA ILE A 46 -10.84 -10.45 -8.60
C ILE A 46 -10.14 -11.71 -9.13
N ALA A 47 -9.08 -12.15 -8.46
CA ALA A 47 -8.38 -13.38 -8.83
C ALA A 47 -9.30 -14.60 -8.66
N GLU A 48 -10.02 -14.69 -7.54
CA GLU A 48 -10.97 -15.75 -7.21
C GLU A 48 -12.12 -15.83 -8.22
N GLU A 49 -12.74 -14.69 -8.56
CA GLU A 49 -13.79 -14.59 -9.59
C GLU A 49 -13.28 -15.01 -10.97
N SER A 50 -11.97 -14.92 -11.19
CA SER A 50 -11.29 -15.42 -12.40
C SER A 50 -10.82 -16.89 -12.31
N GLY A 51 -11.19 -17.62 -11.24
CA GLY A 51 -10.77 -19.01 -11.00
C GLY A 51 -9.30 -19.19 -10.62
N ARG A 52 -8.61 -18.13 -10.15
CA ARG A 52 -7.19 -18.17 -9.77
C ARG A 52 -7.02 -17.92 -8.27
N ILE A 53 -6.07 -18.62 -7.66
CA ILE A 53 -5.64 -18.35 -6.27
C ILE A 53 -4.44 -17.40 -6.19
N THR A 54 -3.81 -17.09 -7.32
CA THR A 54 -2.66 -16.19 -7.39
C THR A 54 -3.09 -14.81 -7.88
N ILE A 55 -2.88 -13.79 -7.03
CA ILE A 55 -2.99 -12.38 -7.39
C ILE A 55 -1.88 -12.05 -8.40
N LYS A 56 -2.27 -11.44 -9.52
CA LYS A 56 -1.38 -10.95 -10.57
C LYS A 56 -1.37 -9.42 -10.57
N GLU A 57 -0.37 -8.83 -11.21
CA GLU A 57 -0.26 -7.37 -11.38
C GLU A 57 -1.56 -6.75 -11.93
N LYS A 58 -2.18 -7.39 -12.93
CA LYS A 58 -3.44 -6.93 -13.52
C LYS A 58 -4.59 -6.81 -12.51
N ASP A 59 -4.61 -7.64 -11.47
CA ASP A 59 -5.64 -7.60 -10.44
C ASP A 59 -5.44 -6.37 -9.53
N ILE A 60 -4.18 -6.06 -9.19
CA ILE A 60 -3.82 -4.84 -8.46
C ILE A 60 -4.14 -3.59 -9.28
N ARG A 61 -3.75 -3.59 -10.57
CA ARG A 61 -4.01 -2.47 -11.48
C ARG A 61 -5.50 -2.17 -11.61
N LEU A 62 -6.34 -3.20 -11.74
CA LEU A 62 -7.78 -3.03 -11.79
C LEU A 62 -8.34 -2.42 -10.49
N VAL A 63 -7.86 -2.84 -9.32
CA VAL A 63 -8.27 -2.25 -8.04
C VAL A 63 -7.89 -0.76 -7.97
N LEU A 64 -6.69 -0.40 -8.40
CA LEU A 64 -6.25 1.00 -8.42
C LEU A 64 -7.10 1.85 -9.35
N GLU A 65 -7.41 1.35 -10.55
CA GLU A 65 -8.30 2.01 -11.52
C GLU A 65 -9.69 2.23 -10.93
N ILE A 66 -10.29 1.22 -10.29
CA ILE A 66 -11.60 1.33 -9.61
C ILE A 66 -11.56 2.38 -8.49
N ARG A 67 -10.42 2.52 -7.80
CA ARG A 67 -10.24 3.50 -6.72
C ARG A 67 -9.90 4.91 -7.22
N GLY A 68 -9.68 5.09 -8.53
CA GLY A 68 -9.19 6.34 -9.10
C GLY A 68 -7.77 6.69 -8.66
N GLU A 69 -6.96 5.68 -8.32
CA GLU A 69 -5.57 5.82 -7.92
C GLU A 69 -4.65 5.52 -9.12
N GLU A 70 -3.67 6.39 -9.39
CA GLU A 70 -2.68 6.23 -10.45
C GLU A 70 -1.29 5.93 -9.85
N ILE A 71 -0.51 5.07 -10.53
CA ILE A 71 0.90 4.74 -10.22
C ILE A 71 1.78 5.18 -11.38
#